data_AF-A0A0V1F291-F1
#
_entry.id   AF-A0A0V1F291-F1
#
_cell.length_a   1.000
_cell.length_b   1.000
_cell.length_c   1.000
_cell.angle_alpha   90.00
_cell.angle_beta   90.00
_cell.angle_gamma   90.00
#
_symmetry.space_group_name_H-M   'P 1'
#
loop_
_entity.id
_entity.type
_entity.pdbx_description
1 polymer ?
#
loop_
_entity_poly.entity_id
_entity_poly.type
_entity_poly.pdbx_seq_one_letter_code
_entity_poly.pdbx_strand_id
1 'polypeptide(L)'
;LSGFLFCCIFLNIRQKDLYYLLKAWTVLHPEEGYCQGQAPVAATLLMQMPLKDAFYCFIQICEKYLPGYYSPGLEAIQLDGDILFALLKKHCYVGYKHLKNQHIDPVLYMVEWFMCIYCRTLPWSTVLRVWDMFFCEGVKVLFKVAIVLFRCAMGSNQQLQRCPTMYETVERLRKLPPQIMQEEFLIQKVVALHLSDEELERVHCKVIKERKLKQKTKLA
;
A
#
# COMPACT_ATOMS: atom_id res chain seq x y z
N LEU A 1 22.84 15.10 2.29
CA LEU A 1 22.06 16.06 1.47
C LEU A 1 20.79 15.35 1.04
N SER A 2 19.82 15.37 1.95
CA SER A 2 18.68 14.45 2.04
C SER A 2 17.64 14.74 0.96
N GLY A 3 16.97 13.70 0.46
CA GLY A 3 15.94 13.79 -0.59
C GLY A 3 14.81 14.79 -0.32
N PHE A 4 14.68 15.29 0.91
CA PHE A 4 13.82 16.43 1.27
C PHE A 4 14.19 17.74 0.56
N LEU A 5 15.50 18.07 0.45
CA LEU A 5 15.94 19.31 -0.21
C LEU A 5 15.75 19.24 -1.74
N PHE A 6 15.94 18.05 -2.32
CA PHE A 6 15.64 17.79 -3.73
C PHE A 6 14.13 17.85 -3.99
N CYS A 7 13.32 17.29 -3.10
CA CYS A 7 11.86 17.38 -3.15
C CYS A 7 11.38 18.84 -3.13
N CYS A 8 11.87 19.69 -2.21
CA CYS A 8 11.43 21.09 -2.10
C CYS A 8 11.83 21.98 -3.30
N ILE A 9 13.03 21.81 -3.85
CA ILE A 9 13.49 22.61 -5.01
C ILE A 9 12.81 22.13 -6.31
N PHE A 10 12.60 20.82 -6.47
CA PHE A 10 11.88 20.27 -7.62
C PHE A 10 10.36 20.49 -7.52
N LEU A 11 9.79 20.56 -6.32
CA LEU A 11 8.36 20.80 -6.12
C LEU A 11 7.92 22.13 -6.75
N ASN A 12 8.69 23.21 -6.61
CA ASN A 12 8.29 24.51 -7.16
C ASN A 12 8.21 24.52 -8.69
N ILE A 13 9.05 23.74 -9.39
CA ILE A 13 9.04 23.67 -10.86
C ILE A 13 7.94 22.71 -11.36
N ARG A 14 7.74 21.56 -10.69
CA ARG A 14 6.76 20.54 -11.11
C ARG A 14 5.39 20.64 -10.46
N GLN A 15 5.12 21.63 -9.62
CA GLN A 15 3.78 21.82 -9.04
C GLN A 15 2.72 22.07 -10.13
N LYS A 16 3.08 22.78 -11.20
CA LYS A 16 2.21 22.98 -12.37
C LYS A 16 1.93 21.67 -13.10
N ASP A 17 2.96 20.87 -13.34
CA ASP A 17 2.83 19.57 -14.01
C ASP A 17 1.97 18.61 -13.20
N LEU A 18 2.16 18.58 -11.87
CA LEU A 18 1.32 17.80 -10.97
C LEU A 18 -0.15 18.23 -11.04
N TYR A 19 -0.42 19.54 -11.04
CA TYR A 19 -1.77 20.07 -11.21
C TYR A 19 -2.36 19.65 -12.56
N TYR A 20 -1.63 19.78 -13.66
CA TYR A 20 -2.12 19.41 -14.99
C TYR A 20 -2.39 17.91 -15.12
N LEU A 21 -1.52 17.07 -14.59
CA LEU A 21 -1.69 15.62 -14.58
C LEU A 21 -2.97 15.22 -13.83
N LEU A 22 -3.13 15.70 -12.59
CA LEU A 22 -4.28 15.37 -11.77
C LEU A 22 -5.58 15.98 -12.32
N LYS A 23 -5.52 17.20 -12.88
CA LYS A 23 -6.67 17.82 -13.54
C LYS A 23 -7.09 17.00 -14.76
N ALA A 24 -6.14 16.60 -15.61
CA ALA A 24 -6.43 15.76 -16.77
C ALA A 24 -7.08 14.44 -16.36
N TRP A 25 -6.62 13.82 -15.27
CA TRP A 25 -7.28 12.64 -14.68
C TRP A 25 -8.73 12.92 -14.32
N THR A 26 -9.02 13.98 -13.57
CA THR A 26 -10.41 14.30 -13.14
C THR A 26 -11.36 14.62 -14.30
N VAL A 27 -10.82 15.08 -15.43
CA VAL A 27 -11.62 15.32 -16.65
C VAL A 27 -11.89 14.00 -17.38
N LEU A 28 -10.93 13.08 -17.37
CA LEU A 28 -11.08 11.75 -17.98
C LEU A 28 -11.99 10.82 -17.16
N HIS A 29 -11.95 10.93 -15.83
CA HIS A 29 -12.70 10.10 -14.87
C HIS A 29 -13.55 10.96 -13.92
N PRO A 30 -14.60 11.64 -14.43
CA PRO A 30 -15.43 12.52 -13.61
C PRO A 30 -16.17 11.79 -12.48
N GLU A 31 -16.44 10.49 -12.63
CA GLU A 31 -17.10 9.64 -11.64
C GLU A 31 -16.23 9.28 -10.43
N GLU A 32 -14.91 9.15 -10.62
CA GLU A 32 -13.96 8.90 -9.52
C GLU A 32 -13.44 10.20 -8.91
N GLY A 33 -13.23 11.22 -9.75
CA GLY A 33 -12.68 12.50 -9.33
C GLY A 33 -11.24 12.39 -8.82
N TYR A 34 -10.89 13.27 -7.87
CA TYR A 34 -9.56 13.30 -7.26
C TYR A 34 -9.58 12.67 -5.88
N CYS A 35 -8.69 11.71 -5.66
CA CYS A 35 -8.45 11.10 -4.38
C CYS A 35 -7.08 11.53 -3.82
N GLN A 36 -6.98 11.83 -2.52
CA GLN A 36 -5.75 12.31 -1.88
C GLN A 36 -4.54 11.37 -2.07
N GLY A 37 -4.78 10.06 -2.23
CA GLY A 37 -3.73 9.07 -2.48
C GLY A 37 -3.05 9.20 -3.85
N GLN A 38 -3.65 9.92 -4.80
CA GLN A 38 -3.15 10.02 -6.17
C GLN A 38 -2.00 11.01 -6.34
N ALA A 39 -2.02 12.14 -5.63
CA ALA A 39 -0.98 13.17 -5.79
C ALA A 39 0.44 12.66 -5.46
N PRO A 40 0.67 11.87 -4.40
CA PRO A 40 1.98 11.26 -4.14
C PRO A 40 2.46 10.30 -5.25
N VAL A 41 1.54 9.54 -5.86
CA VAL A 41 1.84 8.62 -6.97
C VAL A 41 2.23 9.42 -8.22
N ALA A 42 1.40 10.41 -8.59
CA ALA A 42 1.66 11.30 -9.72
C ALA A 42 2.98 12.07 -9.56
N ALA A 43 3.27 12.59 -8.37
CA ALA A 43 4.53 13.26 -8.07
C ALA A 43 5.74 12.33 -8.23
N THR A 44 5.62 11.08 -7.77
CA THR A 44 6.69 10.07 -7.91
C THR A 44 6.98 9.75 -9.37
N LEU A 45 5.95 9.63 -10.21
CA LEU A 45 6.12 9.45 -11.66
C LEU A 45 6.78 10.67 -12.30
N LEU A 46 6.26 11.86 -12.02
CA LEU A 46 6.82 13.11 -12.53
C LEU A 46 8.29 13.26 -12.16
N MET A 47 8.72 12.72 -11.00
CA MET A 47 10.13 12.65 -10.59
C MET A 47 11.03 11.86 -11.53
N GLN A 48 10.50 10.88 -12.25
CA GLN A 48 11.26 9.98 -13.11
C GLN A 48 11.09 10.27 -14.60
N MET A 49 9.99 10.89 -15.02
CA MET A 49 9.66 11.05 -16.43
C MET A 49 8.90 12.37 -16.74
N PRO A 50 8.90 12.82 -18.00
CA PRO A 50 8.14 13.98 -18.43
C PRO A 50 6.63 13.84 -18.20
N LEU A 51 5.91 14.98 -18.13
CA LEU A 51 4.48 15.05 -17.84
C LEU A 51 3.62 14.07 -18.67
N LYS A 52 3.85 14.00 -19.99
CA LYS A 52 3.07 13.15 -20.89
C LYS A 52 3.22 11.67 -20.53
N ASP A 53 4.44 11.19 -20.33
CA ASP A 53 4.73 9.80 -20.00
C ASP A 53 4.22 9.47 -18.60
N ALA A 54 4.41 10.40 -17.65
CA ALA A 54 3.88 10.29 -16.30
C ALA A 54 2.35 10.14 -16.29
N PHE A 55 1.64 10.88 -17.13
CA PHE A 55 0.19 10.78 -17.25
C PHE A 55 -0.25 9.41 -17.77
N TYR A 56 0.37 8.87 -18.82
CA TYR A 56 0.03 7.53 -19.31
C TYR A 56 0.34 6.44 -18.30
N CYS A 57 1.51 6.50 -17.63
CA CYS A 57 1.84 5.58 -16.56
C CYS A 57 0.86 5.68 -15.38
N PHE A 58 0.46 6.90 -15.02
CA PHE A 58 -0.51 7.14 -13.94
C PHE A 58 -1.87 6.52 -14.25
N ILE A 59 -2.38 6.69 -15.48
CA ILE A 59 -3.62 6.03 -15.93
C ILE A 59 -3.49 4.52 -15.78
N GLN A 60 -2.41 3.91 -16.27
CA GLN A 60 -2.22 2.47 -16.16
C GLN A 60 -2.18 1.99 -14.70
N ILE A 61 -1.57 2.77 -13.80
CA ILE A 61 -1.59 2.45 -12.36
C ILE A 61 -3.03 2.43 -11.84
N CYS A 62 -3.81 3.48 -12.09
CA CYS A 62 -5.16 3.60 -11.56
C CYS A 62 -6.14 2.59 -12.17
N GLU A 63 -6.13 2.42 -13.49
CA GLU A 63 -7.12 1.57 -14.18
C GLU A 63 -6.76 0.08 -14.17
N LYS A 64 -5.48 -0.25 -14.35
CA LYS A 64 -5.04 -1.64 -14.56
C LYS A 64 -4.49 -2.28 -13.30
N TYR A 65 -3.64 -1.58 -12.56
CA TYR A 65 -2.99 -2.17 -11.39
C TYR A 65 -3.81 -2.01 -10.11
N LEU A 66 -4.49 -0.86 -9.94
CA LEU A 66 -5.21 -0.50 -8.72
C LEU A 66 -6.70 -0.18 -8.97
N PRO A 67 -7.45 -1.03 -9.72
CA PRO A 67 -8.83 -0.73 -10.07
C PRO A 67 -9.69 -0.57 -8.80
N GLY A 68 -10.43 0.53 -8.74
CA GLY A 68 -11.35 0.84 -7.63
C GLY A 68 -10.69 1.32 -6.34
N TYR A 69 -9.35 1.48 -6.29
CA TYR A 69 -8.65 1.98 -5.09
C TYR A 69 -9.03 3.41 -4.73
N TYR A 70 -9.33 4.24 -5.74
CA TYR A 70 -9.59 5.67 -5.59
C TYR A 70 -11.08 6.01 -5.61
N SER A 71 -11.94 5.01 -5.79
CA SER A 71 -13.40 5.20 -5.82
C SER A 71 -13.97 5.56 -4.44
N PRO A 72 -15.14 6.23 -4.40
CA PRO A 72 -15.83 6.52 -3.15
C PRO A 72 -16.06 5.25 -2.31
N GLY A 73 -15.85 5.33 -1.00
CA GLY A 73 -16.06 4.22 -0.08
C GLY A 73 -14.88 3.24 0.06
N LEU A 74 -13.85 3.31 -0.80
CA LEU A 74 -12.62 2.54 -0.69
C LEU A 74 -12.83 1.01 -0.60
N GLU A 75 -13.87 0.48 -1.24
CA GLU A 75 -14.25 -0.93 -1.11
C GLU A 75 -13.13 -1.89 -1.54
N ALA A 76 -12.40 -1.53 -2.60
CA ALA A 76 -11.24 -2.30 -3.09
C ALA A 76 -10.11 -2.34 -2.06
N ILE A 77 -9.80 -1.20 -1.43
CA ILE A 77 -8.80 -1.13 -0.35
C ILE A 77 -9.24 -1.96 0.86
N GLN A 78 -10.52 -1.89 1.24
CA GLN A 78 -11.04 -2.73 2.30
C GLN A 78 -10.88 -4.21 1.96
N LEU A 79 -11.18 -4.62 0.72
CA LEU A 79 -11.04 -6.01 0.25
C LEU A 79 -9.59 -6.47 0.36
N ASP A 80 -8.67 -5.66 -0.13
CA ASP A 80 -7.25 -5.96 -0.04
C ASP A 80 -6.73 -5.93 1.39
N GLY A 81 -7.37 -5.19 2.30
CA GLY A 81 -7.16 -5.32 3.72
C GLY A 81 -7.53 -6.68 4.29
N ASP A 82 -8.70 -7.20 3.96
CA ASP A 82 -9.09 -8.56 4.38
C ASP A 82 -8.15 -9.63 3.79
N ILE A 83 -7.68 -9.44 2.55
CA ILE A 83 -6.71 -10.33 1.90
C ILE A 83 -5.37 -10.26 2.64
N LEU A 84 -4.87 -9.06 2.95
CA LEU A 84 -3.66 -8.88 3.74
C LEU A 84 -3.81 -9.57 5.10
N PHE A 85 -4.94 -9.40 5.79
CA PHE A 85 -5.21 -10.05 7.07
C PHE A 85 -5.15 -11.58 6.98
N ALA A 86 -5.75 -12.15 5.93
CA ALA A 86 -5.71 -13.58 5.67
C ALA A 86 -4.28 -14.08 5.35
N LEU A 87 -3.49 -13.30 4.62
CA LEU A 87 -2.08 -13.61 4.35
C LEU A 87 -1.23 -13.53 5.63
N LEU A 88 -1.46 -12.54 6.48
CA LEU A 88 -0.76 -12.41 7.77
C LEU A 88 -1.00 -13.62 8.67
N LYS A 89 -2.20 -14.23 8.63
CA LYS A 89 -2.46 -15.48 9.36
C LYS A 89 -1.49 -16.60 8.98
N LYS A 90 -1.08 -16.68 7.71
CA LYS A 90 -0.15 -17.70 7.21
C LYS A 90 1.32 -17.29 7.42
N HIS A 91 1.66 -16.04 7.12
CA HIS A 91 3.06 -15.59 7.07
C HIS A 91 3.58 -14.98 8.38
N CYS A 92 2.69 -14.57 9.29
CA CYS A 92 3.02 -13.96 10.58
C CYS A 92 1.91 -14.23 11.63
N TYR A 93 1.70 -15.51 11.98
CA TYR A 93 0.58 -15.92 12.83
C TYR A 93 0.52 -15.20 14.19
N VAL A 94 1.68 -14.96 14.82
CA VAL A 94 1.76 -14.32 16.14
C VAL A 94 1.22 -12.88 16.07
N GLY A 95 1.68 -12.09 15.10
CA GLY A 95 1.19 -10.73 14.90
C GLY A 95 -0.26 -10.69 14.42
N TYR A 96 -0.68 -11.63 13.56
CA TYR A 96 -2.10 -11.78 13.18
C TYR A 96 -3.00 -12.03 14.41
N LYS A 97 -2.59 -12.93 15.31
CA LYS A 97 -3.35 -13.24 16.53
C LYS A 97 -3.44 -12.00 17.42
N HIS A 98 -2.38 -11.22 17.52
CA HIS A 98 -2.37 -9.95 18.25
C HIS A 98 -3.38 -8.95 17.69
N LEU A 99 -3.37 -8.72 16.37
CA LEU A 99 -4.35 -7.85 15.71
C LEU A 99 -5.79 -8.35 15.93
N LYS A 100 -6.01 -9.65 15.82
CA LYS A 100 -7.33 -10.27 16.02
C LYS A 100 -7.83 -10.05 17.45
N ASN A 101 -6.98 -10.23 18.45
CA ASN A 101 -7.33 -10.06 19.85
C ASN A 101 -7.64 -8.59 20.20
N GLN A 102 -6.99 -7.64 19.52
CA GLN A 102 -7.23 -6.21 19.68
C GLN A 102 -8.31 -5.67 18.73
N HIS A 103 -8.95 -6.53 17.94
CA HIS A 103 -9.97 -6.14 16.94
C HIS A 103 -9.50 -5.07 15.94
N ILE A 104 -8.24 -5.14 15.51
CA ILE A 104 -7.64 -4.17 14.60
C ILE A 104 -7.91 -4.56 13.16
N ASP A 105 -8.65 -3.70 12.46
CA ASP A 105 -8.83 -3.79 11.02
C ASP A 105 -7.57 -3.28 10.27
N PRO A 106 -7.04 -4.03 9.28
CA PRO A 106 -5.93 -3.59 8.43
C PRO A 106 -6.07 -2.19 7.84
N VAL A 107 -7.29 -1.78 7.48
CA VAL A 107 -7.60 -0.45 6.92
C VAL A 107 -7.09 0.69 7.80
N LEU A 108 -6.94 0.46 9.12
CA LEU A 108 -6.43 1.48 10.05
C LEU A 108 -4.96 1.86 9.82
N TYR A 109 -4.15 1.01 9.18
CA TYR A 109 -2.72 1.30 8.97
C TYR A 109 -2.28 1.17 7.50
N MET A 110 -2.95 0.35 6.69
CA MET A 110 -2.46 0.02 5.35
C MET A 110 -2.96 0.94 4.23
N VAL A 111 -4.00 1.76 4.47
CA VAL A 111 -4.62 2.60 3.43
C VAL A 111 -3.56 3.46 2.73
N GLU A 112 -2.70 4.11 3.51
CA GLU A 112 -1.61 4.92 2.96
C GLU A 112 -0.60 4.05 2.18
N TRP A 113 -0.24 2.88 2.71
CA TRP A 113 0.72 1.98 2.07
C TRP A 113 0.28 1.59 0.66
N PHE A 114 -0.99 1.23 0.50
CA PHE A 114 -1.52 0.68 -0.75
C PHE A 114 -1.91 1.80 -1.72
N MET A 115 -2.66 2.80 -1.26
CA MET A 115 -3.12 3.89 -2.13
C MET A 115 -1.98 4.75 -2.66
N CYS A 116 -0.90 4.90 -1.89
CA CYS A 116 0.28 5.68 -2.30
C CYS A 116 1.43 4.79 -2.79
N ILE A 117 1.24 3.48 -2.95
CA ILE A 117 2.30 2.55 -3.39
C ILE A 117 3.60 2.79 -2.58
N TYR A 118 3.45 2.92 -1.27
CA TYR A 118 4.50 3.19 -0.29
C TYR A 118 5.29 4.50 -0.41
N CYS A 119 5.01 5.39 -1.37
CA CYS A 119 5.85 6.57 -1.60
C CYS A 119 5.79 7.61 -0.46
N ARG A 120 4.75 7.56 0.38
CA ARG A 120 4.66 8.36 1.62
C ARG A 120 5.29 7.71 2.84
N THR A 121 5.48 6.40 2.79
CA THR A 121 5.93 5.61 3.93
C THR A 121 7.43 5.36 3.85
N LEU A 122 7.94 4.84 2.73
CA LEU A 122 9.31 4.36 2.63
C LEU A 122 10.30 5.47 2.22
N PRO A 123 11.60 5.34 2.57
CA PRO A 123 12.66 6.19 2.03
C PRO A 123 12.70 6.11 0.51
N TRP A 124 13.09 7.21 -0.13
CA TRP A 124 13.04 7.37 -1.59
C TRP A 124 13.70 6.22 -2.37
N SER A 125 14.89 5.80 -1.96
CA SER A 125 15.63 4.74 -2.67
C SER A 125 14.90 3.38 -2.59
N THR A 126 14.33 3.06 -1.42
CA THR A 126 13.46 1.90 -1.22
C THR A 126 12.18 1.97 -2.05
N VAL A 127 11.53 3.14 -2.15
CA VAL A 127 10.32 3.34 -2.96
C VAL A 127 10.59 2.97 -4.42
N LEU A 128 11.69 3.45 -4.98
CA LEU A 128 12.05 3.15 -6.38
C LEU A 128 12.19 1.65 -6.62
N ARG A 129 12.86 0.91 -5.72
CA ARG A 129 12.97 -0.55 -5.82
C ARG A 129 11.63 -1.27 -5.69
N VAL A 130 10.75 -0.80 -4.79
CA VAL A 130 9.39 -1.33 -4.68
C VAL A 130 8.59 -1.10 -5.95
N TRP A 131 8.74 0.08 -6.57
CA TRP A 131 8.07 0.42 -7.83
C TRP A 131 8.62 -0.39 -9.01
N ASP A 132 9.93 -0.62 -9.08
CA ASP A 132 10.55 -1.48 -10.09
C ASP A 132 9.92 -2.89 -10.05
N MET A 133 9.85 -3.50 -8.85
CA MET A 133 9.19 -4.80 -8.67
C MET A 133 7.69 -4.73 -8.98
N PHE A 134 6.99 -3.68 -8.55
CA PHE A 134 5.55 -3.53 -8.78
C PHE A 134 5.20 -3.45 -10.26
N PHE A 135 5.96 -2.73 -11.09
CA PHE A 135 5.73 -2.72 -12.53
C PHE A 135 6.08 -4.05 -13.21
N CYS A 136 6.99 -4.84 -12.64
CA CYS A 136 7.41 -6.12 -13.19
C CYS A 136 6.47 -7.29 -12.78
N GLU A 137 6.11 -7.38 -11.50
CA GLU A 137 5.35 -8.49 -10.92
C GLU A 137 3.88 -8.14 -10.61
N GLY A 138 3.51 -6.86 -10.67
CA GLY A 138 2.15 -6.37 -10.39
C GLY A 138 1.80 -6.20 -8.90
N VAL A 139 0.50 -6.14 -8.62
CA VAL A 139 -0.08 -5.77 -7.30
C VAL A 139 0.36 -6.69 -6.15
N LYS A 140 0.78 -7.92 -6.46
CA LYS A 140 1.32 -8.88 -5.48
C LYS A 140 2.48 -8.31 -4.67
N VAL A 141 3.28 -7.42 -5.26
CA VAL A 141 4.40 -6.77 -4.58
C VAL A 141 3.93 -5.95 -3.38
N LEU A 142 2.75 -5.31 -3.46
CA LEU A 142 2.20 -4.56 -2.33
C LEU A 142 1.97 -5.47 -1.12
N PHE A 143 1.40 -6.66 -1.36
CA PHE A 143 1.21 -7.64 -0.30
C PHE A 143 2.54 -8.16 0.26
N LYS A 144 3.54 -8.46 -0.60
CA LYS A 144 4.87 -8.90 -0.15
C LYS A 144 5.52 -7.87 0.76
N VAL A 145 5.52 -6.60 0.35
CA VAL A 145 6.08 -5.50 1.14
C VAL A 145 5.34 -5.34 2.47
N ALA A 146 4.00 -5.34 2.47
CA ALA A 146 3.21 -5.25 3.70
C ALA A 146 3.49 -6.40 4.68
N ILE A 147 3.56 -7.65 4.19
CA ILE A 147 3.86 -8.81 5.02
C ILE A 147 5.24 -8.66 5.67
N VAL A 148 6.26 -8.24 4.90
CA VAL A 148 7.62 -8.07 5.43
C VAL A 148 7.68 -6.95 6.47
N LEU A 149 7.11 -5.76 6.16
CA LEU A 149 7.08 -4.64 7.10
C LEU A 149 6.35 -5.02 8.39
N PHE A 150 5.21 -5.69 8.28
CA PHE A 150 4.44 -6.16 9.42
C PHE A 150 5.22 -7.20 10.23
N ARG A 151 5.83 -8.20 9.60
CA ARG A 151 6.64 -9.22 10.28
C ARG A 151 7.84 -8.61 11.00
N CYS A 152 8.48 -7.62 10.39
CA CYS A 152 9.60 -6.91 11.02
C CYS A 152 9.15 -5.99 12.15
N ALA A 153 7.91 -5.49 12.15
CA ALA A 153 7.38 -4.64 13.21
C ALA A 153 6.75 -5.41 14.38
N MET A 154 6.07 -6.53 14.10
CA MET A 154 5.14 -7.23 14.99
C MET A 154 5.32 -8.77 14.97
N GLY A 155 6.43 -9.29 14.45
CA GLY A 155 6.65 -10.73 14.27
C GLY A 155 7.18 -11.48 15.49
N SER A 156 7.53 -10.78 16.58
CA SER A 156 8.08 -11.38 17.80
C SER A 156 7.29 -11.00 19.04
N ASN A 157 7.21 -11.91 20.03
CA ASN A 157 6.52 -11.64 21.29
C ASN A 157 7.06 -10.40 22.01
N GLN A 158 8.38 -10.12 21.92
CA GLN A 158 8.99 -8.93 22.49
C GLN A 158 8.45 -7.64 21.86
N GLN A 159 8.22 -7.62 20.55
CA GLN A 159 7.61 -6.48 19.87
C GLN A 159 6.15 -6.31 20.27
N LEU A 160 5.40 -7.41 20.36
CA LEU A 160 3.99 -7.38 20.75
C LEU A 160 3.78 -6.86 22.18
N GLN A 161 4.66 -7.23 23.11
CA GLN A 161 4.62 -6.74 24.50
C GLN A 161 4.79 -5.22 24.62
N ARG A 162 5.39 -4.57 23.61
CA ARG A 162 5.51 -3.10 23.55
C ARG A 162 4.26 -2.41 23.02
N CYS A 163 3.27 -3.18 22.57
CA CYS A 163 2.01 -2.67 22.01
C CYS A 163 0.80 -3.37 22.65
N PRO A 164 0.60 -3.28 23.98
CA PRO A 164 -0.51 -3.93 24.67
C PRO A 164 -1.89 -3.39 24.26
N THR A 165 -1.98 -2.16 23.76
CA THR A 165 -3.24 -1.53 23.35
C THR A 165 -3.41 -1.46 21.82
N MET A 166 -4.67 -1.28 21.39
CA MET A 166 -4.99 -1.03 19.99
C MET A 166 -4.28 0.22 19.45
N TYR A 167 -4.27 1.30 20.22
CA TYR A 167 -3.65 2.56 19.83
C TYR A 167 -2.15 2.39 19.56
N GLU A 168 -1.41 1.78 20.48
CA GLU A 168 0.03 1.56 20.32
C GLU A 168 0.35 0.67 19.12
N THR A 169 -0.45 -0.37 18.88
CA THR A 169 -0.27 -1.24 17.72
C THR A 169 -0.48 -0.48 16.41
N VAL A 170 -1.56 0.31 16.30
CA VAL A 170 -1.83 1.11 15.10
C VAL A 170 -0.77 2.19 14.91
N GLU A 171 -0.37 2.88 15.97
CA GLU A 171 0.69 3.90 15.93
C GLU A 171 2.02 3.29 15.48
N ARG A 172 2.37 2.12 16.00
CA ARG A 172 3.57 1.35 15.64
C ARG A 172 3.60 0.98 14.16
N LEU A 173 2.46 0.60 13.60
CA LEU A 173 2.33 0.24 12.18
C LEU A 173 2.30 1.48 11.28
N ARG A 174 1.70 2.59 11.72
CA ARG A 174 1.76 3.87 10.97
C ARG A 174 3.16 4.49 10.99
N LYS A 175 3.91 4.31 12.09
CA LYS A 175 5.27 4.83 12.29
C LYS A 175 6.26 3.68 12.43
N LEU A 176 6.57 3.05 11.30
CA LEU A 176 7.56 1.97 11.22
C LEU A 176 8.96 2.50 11.56
N PRO A 177 9.85 1.67 12.15
CA PRO A 177 11.20 2.10 12.49
C PRO A 177 12.02 2.28 11.21
N PRO A 178 12.87 3.31 11.11
CA PRO A 178 13.67 3.54 9.91
C PRO A 178 14.53 2.35 9.49
N GLN A 179 14.98 1.52 10.44
CA GLN A 179 15.86 0.37 10.18
C GLN A 179 15.22 -0.67 9.27
N ILE A 180 13.91 -0.92 9.41
CA ILE A 180 13.22 -1.95 8.60
C ILE A 180 12.82 -1.44 7.21
N MET A 181 12.95 -0.13 7.00
CA MET A 181 12.53 0.56 5.77
C MET A 181 13.70 0.87 4.84
N GLN A 182 14.93 0.58 5.28
CA GLN A 182 16.13 0.72 4.45
C GLN A 182 16.09 -0.23 3.26
N GLU A 183 16.60 0.23 2.12
CA GLU A 183 16.52 -0.47 0.85
C GLU A 183 17.13 -1.87 0.93
N GLU A 184 18.39 -1.98 1.35
CA GLU A 184 19.12 -3.26 1.37
C GLU A 184 18.40 -4.29 2.25
N PHE A 185 17.92 -3.85 3.42
CA PHE A 185 17.23 -4.72 4.35
C PHE A 185 15.85 -5.15 3.84
N LEU A 186 15.03 -4.19 3.41
CA LEU A 186 13.64 -4.48 3.04
C LEU A 186 13.58 -5.31 1.76
N ILE A 187 14.31 -4.90 0.72
CA ILE A 187 14.25 -5.54 -0.59
C ILE A 187 14.76 -6.99 -0.51
N GLN A 188 15.84 -7.25 0.23
CA GLN A 188 16.32 -8.61 0.46
C GLN A 188 15.22 -9.52 1.07
N LYS A 189 14.47 -9.01 2.04
CA LYS A 189 13.39 -9.77 2.70
C LYS A 189 12.17 -9.93 1.80
N VAL A 190 11.83 -8.92 0.98
CA VAL A 190 10.72 -8.96 0.02
C VAL A 190 10.97 -9.97 -1.08
N VAL A 191 12.19 -10.01 -1.64
CA VAL A 191 12.59 -11.00 -2.65
C VAL A 191 12.61 -12.41 -2.07
N ALA A 192 13.07 -12.58 -0.82
CA ALA A 192 13.09 -13.88 -0.15
C ALA A 192 11.70 -14.40 0.27
N LEU A 193 10.66 -13.54 0.28
CA LEU A 193 9.31 -13.95 0.63
C LEU A 193 8.63 -14.61 -0.57
N HIS A 194 8.35 -15.90 -0.44
CA HIS A 194 7.59 -16.64 -1.45
C HIS A 194 6.08 -16.43 -1.27
N LEU A 195 5.49 -15.65 -2.18
CA LEU A 195 4.06 -15.52 -2.38
C LEU A 195 3.80 -15.75 -3.87
N SER A 196 3.15 -16.85 -4.25
CA SER A 196 2.80 -17.14 -5.65
C SER A 196 1.51 -16.44 -6.05
N ASP A 197 1.31 -16.22 -7.36
CA ASP A 197 0.07 -15.66 -7.89
C ASP A 197 -1.12 -16.57 -7.56
N GLU A 198 -0.96 -17.89 -7.71
CA GLU A 198 -1.98 -18.87 -7.31
C GLU A 198 -2.38 -18.75 -5.83
N GLU A 199 -1.42 -18.51 -4.94
CA GLU A 199 -1.72 -18.33 -3.51
C GLU A 199 -2.54 -17.06 -3.30
N LEU A 200 -2.13 -15.94 -3.91
CA LEU A 200 -2.82 -14.67 -3.78
C LEU A 200 -4.24 -14.76 -4.34
N GLU A 201 -4.42 -15.35 -5.52
CA GLU A 201 -5.72 -15.57 -6.16
C GLU A 201 -6.63 -16.47 -5.30
N ARG A 202 -6.10 -17.57 -4.75
CA ARG A 202 -6.87 -18.45 -3.85
C ARG A 202 -7.38 -17.68 -2.63
N VAL A 203 -6.53 -16.85 -2.02
CA VAL A 203 -6.94 -16.02 -0.87
C VAL A 203 -7.96 -14.97 -1.29
N HIS A 204 -7.75 -14.30 -2.42
CA HIS A 204 -8.67 -13.30 -2.97
C HIS A 204 -10.07 -13.89 -3.22
N CYS A 205 -10.17 -15.02 -3.93
CA CYS A 205 -11.45 -15.70 -4.15
C CYS A 205 -12.13 -16.13 -2.85
N LYS A 206 -11.36 -16.58 -1.85
CA LYS A 206 -11.90 -16.96 -0.54
C LYS A 206 -12.50 -15.77 0.18
N VAL A 207 -11.78 -14.65 0.26
CA VAL A 207 -12.24 -13.43 0.94
C VAL A 207 -13.50 -12.86 0.27
N ILE A 208 -13.55 -12.84 -1.06
CA ILE A 208 -14.76 -12.40 -1.79
C ILE A 208 -15.98 -13.26 -1.42
N LYS A 209 -15.83 -14.59 -1.38
CA LYS A 209 -16.91 -15.50 -1.00
C LYS A 209 -17.38 -15.22 0.43
N GLU A 210 -16.45 -15.02 1.37
CA GLU A 210 -16.76 -14.70 2.77
C GLU A 210 -17.48 -13.35 2.91
N ARG A 211 -17.07 -12.32 2.17
CA ARG A 211 -17.75 -11.00 2.16
C ARG A 211 -19.18 -11.10 1.64
N LYS A 212 -19.38 -11.80 0.51
CA LYS A 212 -20.73 -12.01 -0.07
C LYS A 212 -21.65 -12.75 0.89
N LEU A 213 -21.13 -13.75 1.61
CA LEU A 213 -21.90 -14.48 2.62
C LEU A 213 -22.31 -13.58 3.79
N LYS A 214 -21.37 -12.80 4.34
CA LYS A 214 -21.65 -11.85 5.43
C LYS A 214 -22.69 -10.79 5.05
N GLN A 215 -22.66 -10.31 3.81
CA GLN A 215 -23.66 -9.36 3.30
C GLN A 215 -25.05 -10.00 3.23
N LYS A 216 -25.16 -11.23 2.70
CA LYS A 216 -26.43 -11.97 2.66
C LYS A 216 -27.01 -12.22 4.04
N THR A 217 -26.18 -12.58 5.02
CA THR A 217 -26.63 -12.80 6.41
C THR A 217 -27.03 -11.53 7.14
N LYS A 218 -26.55 -10.34 6.72
CA LYS A 218 -27.00 -9.06 7.27
C LYS A 218 -28.33 -8.56 6.68
N LEU A 219 -28.71 -9.09 5.51
CA LEU A 219 -29.93 -8.72 4.78
C LEU A 219 -31.09 -9.69 5.01
N ALA A 220 -30.84 -10.80 5.73
CA ALA A 220 -31.81 -11.82 6.12
C ALA A 220 -32.09 -11.69 7.62
#